data_AF-A0A8X6KFP4-F1
#
_entry.id   AF-A0A8X6KFP4-F1
#
_cell.length_a   1.000
_cell.length_b   1.000
_cell.length_c   1.000
_cell.angle_alpha   90.00
_cell.angle_beta   90.00
_cell.angle_gamma   90.00
#
_symmetry.space_group_name_H-M   'P 1'
#
loop_
_entity.id
_entity.type
_entity.pdbx_description
1 polymer ?
#
loop_
_entity_poly.entity_id
_entity_poly.type
_entity_poly.pdbx_seq_one_letter_code
_entity_poly.pdbx_strand_id
1 'polypeptide(L)'
;MLSILRRYSWHTFSVVTSQIGGYDDFIRAVRDLIQRGFSKDFKLDILNILTLKSSDKKGYVNELEDVANSEARIFLLFSTRMEAQEIMKAAKELGITGKQYVWIASQSVVGTGIEAKVEHFPTGMLGKESLLQYFFLKNNT
;
A
#
# COMPACT_ATOMS: atom_id res chain seq x y z
N MET A 1 -5.85 6.90 -5.09
CA MET A 1 -5.40 5.50 -4.86
C MET A 1 -6.44 4.49 -5.34
N LEU A 2 -7.69 4.53 -4.88
CA LEU A 2 -8.71 3.50 -5.17
C LEU A 2 -9.14 3.36 -6.65
N SER A 3 -8.91 4.38 -7.49
CA SER A 3 -9.18 4.30 -8.94
C SER A 3 -8.33 3.25 -9.68
N ILE A 4 -7.14 2.91 -9.16
CA ILE A 4 -6.29 1.86 -9.75
C ILE A 4 -6.90 0.47 -9.54
N LEU A 5 -7.57 0.26 -8.40
CA LEU A 5 -8.26 -0.99 -8.10
C LEU A 5 -9.38 -1.24 -9.11
N ARG A 6 -10.18 -0.22 -9.39
CA ARG A 6 -11.21 -0.28 -10.44
C ARG A 6 -10.63 -0.55 -11.82
N ARG A 7 -9.54 0.13 -12.18
CA ARG A 7 -8.91 -0.03 -13.50
C ARG A 7 -8.47 -1.47 -13.77
N TYR A 8 -8.02 -2.20 -12.75
CA TYR A 8 -7.61 -3.59 -12.85
C TYR A 8 -8.67 -4.59 -12.38
N SER A 9 -9.91 -4.13 -12.14
CA SER A 9 -11.00 -4.96 -11.63
C SER A 9 -10.67 -5.72 -10.34
N TRP A 10 -9.91 -5.07 -9.45
CA TRP A 10 -9.58 -5.58 -8.13
C TRP A 10 -10.64 -5.18 -7.11
N HIS A 11 -11.41 -6.16 -6.67
CA HIS A 11 -12.56 -5.94 -5.79
C HIS A 11 -12.20 -6.06 -4.30
N THR A 12 -11.13 -6.80 -3.96
CA THR A 12 -10.71 -7.03 -2.58
C THR A 12 -9.29 -6.53 -2.33
N PHE A 13 -9.06 -5.95 -1.15
CA PHE A 13 -7.74 -5.48 -0.74
C PHE A 13 -7.62 -5.37 0.78
N SER A 14 -6.40 -5.31 1.30
CA SER A 14 -6.11 -5.01 2.70
C SER A 14 -5.50 -3.62 2.84
N VAL A 15 -5.75 -2.98 3.97
CA VAL A 15 -5.15 -1.71 4.36
C VAL A 15 -4.10 -1.96 5.42
N VAL A 16 -2.91 -1.42 5.22
CA VAL A 16 -1.79 -1.48 6.17
C VAL A 16 -1.34 -0.05 6.45
N THR A 17 -1.29 0.36 7.71
CA THR A 17 -0.83 1.70 8.10
C THR A 17 0.25 1.61 9.17
N SER A 18 1.19 2.55 9.21
CA SER A 18 1.94 2.81 10.44
C SER A 18 1.15 3.77 11.36
N GLN A 19 1.70 4.13 12.52
CA GLN A 19 1.11 5.12 13.43
C GLN A 19 1.45 6.58 13.05
N ILE A 20 1.74 6.86 11.77
CA ILE A 20 1.98 8.23 11.32
C ILE A 20 0.73 9.10 11.46
N GLY A 21 0.91 10.40 11.69
CA GLY A 21 -0.21 11.34 11.77
C GLY A 21 -1.19 11.21 10.60
N GLY A 22 -2.48 11.15 10.90
CA GLY A 22 -3.57 11.03 9.92
C GLY A 22 -3.86 9.60 9.44
N TYR A 23 -3.25 8.56 10.03
CA TYR A 23 -3.54 7.17 9.66
C TYR A 23 -5.00 6.76 9.94
N ASP A 24 -5.59 7.29 11.01
CA ASP A 24 -6.97 7.04 11.42
C ASP A 24 -7.97 7.73 10.48
N ASP A 25 -7.70 9.00 10.13
CA ASP A 25 -8.45 9.74 9.11
C ASP A 25 -8.38 9.03 7.75
N PHE A 26 -7.21 8.51 7.38
CA PHE A 26 -7.03 7.74 6.16
C PHE A 26 -7.90 6.47 6.16
N ILE A 27 -7.84 5.66 7.23
CA ILE A 27 -8.66 4.45 7.37
C ILE A 27 -10.15 4.79 7.29
N ARG A 28 -10.58 5.85 7.98
CA ARG A 28 -11.96 6.32 7.96
C ARG A 28 -12.39 6.73 6.56
N ALA A 29 -11.58 7.52 5.85
CA ALA A 29 -11.86 7.96 4.48
C ALA A 29 -11.99 6.77 3.51
N VAL A 30 -11.14 5.75 3.65
CA VAL A 30 -11.23 4.53 2.84
C VAL A 30 -12.54 3.78 3.11
N ARG A 31 -12.91 3.60 4.38
CA ARG A 31 -14.18 2.95 4.76
C ARG A 31 -15.40 3.72 4.25
N ASP A 32 -15.43 5.03 4.46
CA ASP A 32 -16.53 5.90 4.01
C ASP A 32 -16.71 5.84 2.50
N LEU A 33 -15.60 5.82 1.73
CA LEU A 33 -15.68 5.77 0.27
C LEU A 33 -16.25 4.44 -0.24
N ILE A 34 -15.94 3.34 0.44
CA ILE A 34 -16.49 2.03 0.10
C ILE A 34 -17.98 1.96 0.45
N GLN A 35 -18.36 2.43 1.64
CA GLN A 35 -19.76 2.43 2.09
C GLN A 35 -20.67 3.29 1.22
N ARG A 36 -20.18 4.45 0.76
CA ARG A 36 -20.93 5.35 -0.14
C ARG A 36 -21.10 4.78 -1.56
N GLY A 37 -20.49 3.64 -1.86
CA GLY A 37 -20.48 3.05 -3.18
C GLY A 37 -19.54 3.79 -4.11
N PHE A 38 -18.25 3.43 -4.09
CA PHE A 38 -17.22 4.01 -4.96
C PHE A 38 -17.67 4.14 -6.43
N SER A 39 -18.42 3.17 -6.95
CA SER A 39 -19.18 3.27 -8.20
C SER A 39 -20.36 2.30 -8.15
N LYS A 40 -21.48 2.61 -8.82
CA LYS A 40 -22.69 1.75 -8.81
C LYS A 40 -22.42 0.33 -9.31
N ASP A 41 -21.50 0.18 -10.28
CA ASP A 41 -21.18 -1.10 -10.93
C ASP A 41 -19.90 -1.76 -10.40
N PHE A 42 -19.26 -1.18 -9.37
CA PHE A 42 -17.98 -1.66 -8.87
C PHE A 42 -17.91 -1.61 -7.34
N LYS A 43 -18.01 -2.79 -6.73
CA LYS A 43 -17.94 -2.95 -5.28
C LYS A 43 -16.53 -3.28 -4.84
N LEU A 44 -16.07 -2.55 -3.83
CA LEU A 44 -14.81 -2.79 -3.14
C LEU A 44 -15.11 -3.40 -1.78
N ASP A 45 -14.31 -4.37 -1.35
CA ASP A 45 -14.40 -5.00 -0.04
C ASP A 45 -13.00 -4.99 0.62
N ILE A 46 -12.95 -4.57 1.89
CA ILE A 46 -11.71 -4.58 2.67
C ILE A 46 -11.60 -5.93 3.37
N LEU A 47 -10.51 -6.66 3.13
CA LEU A 47 -10.23 -7.94 3.80
C LEU A 47 -9.71 -7.72 5.22
N ASN A 48 -8.67 -6.91 5.36
CA ASN A 48 -8.04 -6.62 6.65
C ASN A 48 -7.67 -5.13 6.74
N ILE A 49 -7.68 -4.61 7.96
CA ILE A 49 -7.12 -3.29 8.29
C ILE A 49 -6.12 -3.51 9.42
N LEU A 50 -4.85 -3.29 9.13
CA LEU A 50 -3.74 -3.47 10.06
C LEU A 50 -3.07 -2.11 10.32
N THR A 51 -3.00 -1.74 11.60
CA THR A 51 -2.22 -0.58 12.04
C THR A 51 -0.99 -1.10 12.78
N LEU A 52 0.16 -0.99 12.12
CA LEU A 52 1.45 -1.41 12.62
C LEU A 52 1.93 -0.47 13.71
N LYS A 53 2.30 -1.02 14.87
CA LYS A 53 2.69 -0.27 16.08
C LYS A 53 4.17 -0.36 16.36
N SER A 54 4.82 -1.36 15.81
CA SER A 54 6.26 -1.56 15.90
C SER A 54 7.03 -0.50 15.11
N SER A 55 8.31 -0.33 15.42
CA SER A 55 9.22 0.58 14.71
C SER A 55 10.41 -0.13 14.05
N ASP A 56 10.55 -1.43 14.29
CA ASP A 56 11.62 -2.26 13.77
C ASP A 56 11.08 -3.41 12.92
N LYS A 57 11.97 -3.97 12.09
CA LYS A 57 11.66 -5.07 11.17
C LYS A 57 11.04 -6.29 11.89
N LYS A 58 11.55 -6.69 13.06
CA LYS A 58 11.07 -7.92 13.73
C LYS A 58 9.65 -7.73 14.25
N GLY A 59 9.35 -6.55 14.81
CA GLY A 59 7.99 -6.19 15.17
C GLY A 59 7.04 -6.18 13.97
N TYR A 60 7.46 -5.59 12.84
CA TYR A 60 6.65 -5.61 11.61
C TYR A 60 6.43 -7.01 11.05
N VAL A 61 7.40 -7.93 11.14
CA VAL A 61 7.20 -9.34 10.74
C VAL A 61 6.05 -9.94 11.54
N ASN A 62 6.11 -9.85 12.87
CA ASN A 62 5.08 -10.42 13.74
C ASN A 62 3.69 -9.82 13.47
N GLU A 63 3.60 -8.50 13.28
CA GLU A 63 2.32 -7.83 13.04
C GLU A 63 1.76 -8.12 11.64
N LEU A 64 2.62 -8.34 10.64
CA LEU A 64 2.21 -8.68 9.27
C LEU A 64 1.84 -10.15 9.09
N GLU A 65 2.17 -11.06 10.01
CA GLU A 65 1.87 -12.49 9.91
C GLU A 65 0.39 -12.77 9.65
N ASP A 66 -0.50 -12.06 10.35
CA ASP A 66 -1.96 -12.25 10.20
C ASP A 66 -2.41 -11.97 8.76
N VAL A 67 -1.89 -10.90 8.14
CA VAL A 67 -2.26 -10.55 6.76
C VAL A 67 -1.48 -11.41 5.77
N ALA A 68 -0.29 -11.89 6.11
CA ALA A 68 0.47 -12.81 5.27
C ALA A 68 -0.20 -14.18 5.12
N ASN A 69 -0.90 -14.64 6.16
CA ASN A 69 -1.68 -15.87 6.15
C ASN A 69 -3.11 -15.69 5.59
N SER A 70 -3.48 -14.46 5.21
CA SER A 70 -4.79 -14.17 4.62
C SER A 70 -4.80 -14.35 3.10
N GLU A 71 -5.99 -14.26 2.49
CA GLU A 71 -6.14 -14.27 1.03
C GLU A 71 -5.77 -12.92 0.36
N ALA A 72 -5.31 -11.94 1.14
CA ALA A 72 -5.01 -10.60 0.64
C ALA A 72 -3.87 -10.62 -0.38
N ARG A 73 -4.18 -10.20 -1.61
CA ARG A 73 -3.19 -10.04 -2.70
C ARG A 73 -2.82 -8.59 -2.97
N ILE A 74 -3.61 -7.65 -2.48
CA ILE A 74 -3.47 -6.23 -2.75
C ILE A 74 -3.46 -5.48 -1.43
N PHE A 75 -2.45 -4.65 -1.23
CA PHE A 75 -2.23 -3.91 0.00
C PHE A 75 -2.17 -2.42 -0.30
N LEU A 76 -2.96 -1.63 0.42
CA LEU A 76 -2.82 -0.19 0.46
C LEU A 76 -1.97 0.16 1.68
N LEU A 77 -0.79 0.73 1.46
CA LEU A 77 0.17 1.08 2.51
C LEU A 77 0.15 2.59 2.80
N PHE A 78 -0.14 2.97 4.04
CA PHE A 78 -0.06 4.35 4.52
C PHE A 78 1.00 4.50 5.61
N SER A 79 2.16 5.04 5.26
CA SER A 79 3.29 5.20 6.17
C SER A 79 4.24 6.31 5.70
N THR A 80 5.23 6.65 6.51
CA THR A 80 6.38 7.42 6.01
C THR A 80 7.21 6.58 5.03
N ARG A 81 8.10 7.24 4.28
CA ARG A 81 9.07 6.57 3.40
C ARG A 81 10.00 5.62 4.18
N MET A 82 10.47 6.03 5.35
CA MET A 82 11.40 5.22 6.17
C MET A 82 10.71 3.96 6.70
N GLU A 83 9.49 4.11 7.23
CA GLU A 83 8.70 2.97 7.69
C GLU A 83 8.33 2.05 6.53
N ALA A 84 7.94 2.59 5.37
CA ALA A 84 7.65 1.78 4.19
C ALA A 84 8.83 0.89 3.81
N GLN A 85 10.07 1.39 3.92
CA GLN A 85 11.26 0.58 3.64
C GLN A 85 11.40 -0.61 4.61
N GLU A 86 11.18 -0.40 5.92
CA GLU A 86 11.26 -1.47 6.91
C GLU A 86 10.08 -2.44 6.81
N ILE A 87 8.87 -1.94 6.58
CA ILE A 87 7.66 -2.74 6.34
C ILE A 87 7.85 -3.63 5.12
N MET A 88 8.38 -3.10 4.01
CA MET A 88 8.63 -3.89 2.81
C MET A 88 9.74 -4.93 3.00
N LYS A 89 10.72 -4.69 3.88
CA LYS A 89 11.72 -5.70 4.27
C LYS A 89 11.07 -6.84 5.07
N ALA A 90 10.18 -6.53 6.01
CA ALA A 90 9.42 -7.53 6.76
C ALA A 90 8.48 -8.32 5.85
N ALA A 91 7.72 -7.63 4.98
CA ALA A 91 6.85 -8.24 3.98
C ALA A 91 7.61 -9.20 3.04
N LYS A 92 8.86 -8.87 2.68
CA LYS A 92 9.71 -9.74 1.86
C LYS A 92 10.08 -11.04 2.57
N GLU A 93 10.32 -10.99 3.88
CA GLU A 93 10.61 -12.17 4.71
C GLU A 93 9.39 -13.10 4.80
N LEU A 94 8.20 -12.52 4.88
CA LEU A 94 6.93 -13.24 4.85
C LEU A 94 6.50 -13.69 3.45
N GLY A 95 7.28 -13.39 2.40
CA GLY A 95 6.97 -13.80 1.02
C GLY A 95 5.81 -13.03 0.37
N ILE A 96 5.29 -11.99 1.02
CA ILE A 96 4.15 -11.20 0.53
C ILE A 96 4.53 -10.04 -0.39
N THR A 97 5.75 -10.06 -0.93
CA THR A 97 6.25 -9.11 -1.97
C THR A 97 6.52 -9.79 -3.31
N GLY A 98 6.12 -11.05 -3.47
CA GLY A 98 6.29 -11.81 -4.73
C GLY A 98 5.37 -11.30 -5.86
N LYS A 99 5.51 -11.90 -7.05
CA LYS A 99 4.78 -11.50 -8.29
C LYS A 99 3.25 -11.52 -8.18
N GLN A 100 2.73 -12.26 -7.20
CA GLN A 100 1.30 -12.44 -6.93
C GLN A 100 0.71 -11.41 -5.96
N TYR A 101 1.54 -10.48 -5.47
CA TYR A 101 1.15 -9.46 -4.52
C TYR A 101 1.40 -8.07 -5.09
N VAL A 102 0.51 -7.14 -4.75
CA VAL A 102 0.59 -5.74 -5.18
C VAL A 102 0.55 -4.84 -3.96
N TRP A 103 1.57 -4.00 -3.81
CA TRP A 103 1.65 -2.99 -2.76
C TRP A 103 1.50 -1.60 -3.36
N ILE A 104 0.46 -0.88 -2.95
CA ILE A 104 0.17 0.47 -3.40
C ILE A 104 0.40 1.40 -2.21
N ALA A 105 1.50 2.15 -2.24
CA ALA A 105 1.81 3.10 -1.19
C ALA A 105 1.09 4.43 -1.44
N SER A 106 0.42 4.95 -0.42
CA SER A 106 -0.04 6.34 -0.42
C SER A 106 1.13 7.26 -0.08
N GLN A 107 1.33 8.31 -0.88
CA GLN A 107 2.23 9.40 -0.52
C GLN A 107 1.52 10.33 0.47
N SER A 108 1.87 10.27 1.76
CA SER A 108 1.51 11.28 2.76
C SER A 108 2.80 11.94 3.21
N VAL A 109 3.08 13.22 3.01
CA VAL A 109 2.27 14.38 2.60
C VAL A 109 3.16 15.24 1.70
N VAL A 110 2.67 15.71 0.55
CA VAL A 110 3.27 16.90 -0.10
C VAL A 110 2.93 18.08 0.81
N GLY A 111 3.69 18.25 1.89
CA GLY A 111 3.99 19.57 2.40
C GLY A 111 4.92 20.18 1.36
N THR A 112 4.40 21.13 0.60
CA THR A 112 5.16 22.18 -0.10
C THR A 112 6.68 21.98 -0.14
N GLY A 113 7.19 21.38 -1.21
CA GLY A 113 8.58 21.56 -1.61
C GLY A 113 9.49 20.33 -1.64
N ILE A 114 10.15 20.23 -2.79
CA ILE A 114 11.51 19.69 -3.00
C ILE A 114 11.61 18.17 -3.19
N GLU A 115 11.62 17.80 -4.47
CA GLU A 115 12.69 17.03 -5.12
C GLU A 115 13.61 16.24 -4.19
N ALA A 116 13.25 15.00 -3.87
CA ALA A 116 14.19 14.05 -3.27
C ALA A 116 14.32 12.81 -4.16
N LYS A 117 15.40 12.81 -4.95
CA LYS A 117 15.92 11.72 -5.78
C LYS A 117 15.51 10.32 -5.28
N VAL A 118 14.85 9.58 -6.17
CA VAL A 118 14.28 8.26 -5.94
C VAL A 118 15.26 7.21 -6.48
N GLU A 119 16.21 6.76 -5.66
CA GLU A 119 17.18 5.72 -6.09
C GLU A 119 16.96 4.33 -5.49
N HIS A 120 16.05 4.15 -4.52
CA HIS A 120 15.95 2.85 -3.81
C HIS A 120 14.51 2.48 -3.40
N PHE A 121 13.62 2.30 -4.38
CA PHE A 121 12.37 1.55 -4.14
C PHE A 121 12.50 0.13 -4.69
N PRO A 122 12.09 -0.91 -3.93
CA PRO A 122 12.03 -2.27 -4.43
C PRO A 122 10.98 -2.40 -5.54
N THR A 123 11.23 -3.32 -6.48
CA THR A 123 10.34 -3.63 -7.59
C THR A 123 8.93 -3.96 -7.08
N GLY A 124 7.92 -3.17 -7.45
CA GLY A 124 6.52 -3.38 -7.04
C GLY A 124 5.78 -2.18 -6.45
N MET A 125 6.45 -1.06 -6.17
CA MET A 125 5.83 0.09 -5.48
C MET A 125 5.34 1.16 -6.48
N LEU A 126 4.06 1.55 -6.39
CA LEU A 126 3.47 2.66 -7.15
C LEU A 126 3.29 3.89 -6.25
N GLY A 127 3.97 5.00 -6.57
CA GLY A 127 3.74 6.33 -6.00
C GLY A 127 3.33 7.31 -7.11
N LYS A 128 2.45 8.26 -6.82
CA LYS A 128 1.92 9.19 -7.83
C LYS A 128 2.28 10.64 -7.52
N GLU A 129 3.37 11.10 -8.12
CA GLU A 129 3.39 12.36 -8.89
C GLU A 129 4.55 12.30 -9.90
N SER A 130 4.27 12.70 -11.14
CA SER A 130 5.14 12.78 -12.34
C SER A 130 5.76 11.53 -13.00
N LEU A 131 5.48 10.28 -12.59
CA LEU A 131 6.04 9.08 -13.26
C LEU A 131 5.01 7.99 -13.60
N LEU A 132 4.03 8.30 -14.45
CA LEU A 132 3.13 7.28 -15.05
C LEU A 132 3.81 6.33 -16.07
N GLN A 133 5.14 6.33 -16.21
CA GLN A 133 5.84 5.52 -17.22
C GLN A 133 6.60 4.29 -16.67
N TYR A 134 6.85 4.16 -15.36
CA TYR A 134 7.92 3.24 -14.91
C TYR A 134 7.55 1.77 -14.67
N PHE A 135 6.26 1.38 -14.76
CA PHE A 135 5.89 -0.04 -14.62
C PHE A 135 5.82 -0.81 -15.96
N PHE A 136 5.88 -0.13 -17.10
CA PHE A 136 5.82 -0.79 -18.42
C PHE A 136 7.19 -1.00 -19.09
N LEU A 137 8.28 -0.38 -18.60
CA LEU A 137 9.54 -0.29 -19.36
C LEU A 137 10.60 -1.37 -19.08
N LYS A 138 10.32 -2.42 -18.30
CA LYS A 138 11.32 -3.51 -18.09
C LYS A 138 10.87 -4.94 -18.41
N ASN A 139 9.73 -5.11 -19.06
CA ASN A 139 9.28 -6.42 -19.58
C ASN A 139 9.15 -6.45 -21.12
N ASN A 140 9.92 -5.62 -21.82
CA ASN A 140 10.04 -5.69 -23.29
C ASN A 140 11.47 -5.43 -23.76
N THR A 141 12.45 -6.07 -23.11
CA THR A 141 13.74 -6.40 -23.72
C THR A 141 14.34 -7.59 -23.00
#